data_AF-A0A959Q593-F1
#
_entry.id   AF-A0A959Q593-F1
#
_cell.length_a   1.000
_cell.length_b   1.000
_cell.length_c   1.000
_cell.angle_alpha   90.00
_cell.angle_beta   90.00
_cell.angle_gamma   90.00
#
_symmetry.space_group_name_H-M   'P 1'
#
loop_
_entity.id
_entity.type
_entity.pdbx_description
1 polymer ?
#
loop_
_entity_poly.entity_id
_entity_poly.type
_entity_poly.pdbx_seq_one_letter_code
_entity_poly.pdbx_strand_id
1 'polypeptide(L)'
;MKIKTQLEPSGNPLTGILTFYQNNLPPLGSGKYTLSVGQKVSSTSDKIKVTKYENLNRFAVLGPRFSLDPVDVLSIYPPADANGTYENVIPHICFGRGTLPWERSAGSLSAQQTMPDTAPWLALLSIAESEQAHLEIKQVKLIDLLASEYKTPEGVKGALPDHVLFPKFPGPEHNTLEYGQSWEDPCLILDISLDLFNAIAPAYADIPWLAHVREIKPTNKQSALYLQKLKKVST
;
A
#
# COMPACT_ATOMS: atom_id res chain seq x y z
N MET A 1 -29.69 -38.88 -42.34
CA MET A 1 -28.97 -38.84 -41.05
C MET A 1 -29.00 -37.40 -40.55
N LYS A 2 -29.88 -37.08 -39.59
CA LYS A 2 -30.06 -35.71 -39.09
C LYS A 2 -28.92 -35.38 -38.12
N ILE A 3 -27.99 -34.53 -38.54
CA ILE A 3 -27.01 -33.93 -37.64
C ILE A 3 -27.76 -32.83 -36.87
N LYS A 4 -28.07 -33.11 -35.60
CA LYS A 4 -28.57 -32.08 -34.67
C LYS A 4 -27.42 -31.12 -34.39
N THR A 5 -27.45 -29.95 -34.98
CA THR A 5 -26.68 -28.80 -34.52
C THR A 5 -27.26 -28.38 -33.17
N GLN A 6 -26.67 -28.85 -32.07
CA GLN A 6 -26.91 -28.24 -30.77
C GLN A 6 -26.13 -26.92 -30.75
N LEU A 7 -26.84 -25.81 -30.93
CA LEU A 7 -26.38 -24.49 -30.54
C LEU A 7 -26.29 -24.48 -29.01
N GLU A 8 -25.10 -24.71 -28.46
CA GLU A 8 -24.78 -24.40 -27.06
C GLU A 8 -25.00 -22.90 -26.84
N PRO A 9 -25.62 -22.48 -25.71
CA PRO A 9 -25.82 -21.07 -25.43
C PRO A 9 -24.46 -20.41 -25.23
N SER A 10 -24.25 -19.29 -25.92
CA SER A 10 -23.07 -18.43 -25.88
C SER A 10 -22.89 -17.74 -24.51
N GLY A 11 -22.78 -18.52 -23.44
CA GLY A 11 -22.48 -18.05 -22.09
C GLY A 11 -20.98 -17.88 -21.91
N ASN A 12 -20.56 -16.81 -21.24
CA ASN A 12 -19.19 -16.68 -20.76
C ASN A 12 -18.83 -17.96 -19.96
N PRO A 13 -17.78 -18.72 -20.34
CA PRO A 13 -17.43 -19.96 -19.64
C PRO A 13 -16.98 -19.71 -18.20
N LEU A 14 -16.71 -18.45 -17.86
CA LEU A 14 -16.39 -17.99 -16.52
C LEU A 14 -17.65 -17.48 -15.82
N THR A 15 -17.96 -18.07 -14.67
CA THR A 15 -19.10 -17.68 -13.82
C THR A 15 -18.62 -17.45 -12.39
N GLY A 16 -19.13 -16.40 -11.75
CA GLY A 16 -18.73 -16.03 -10.40
C GLY A 16 -19.54 -14.87 -9.83
N ILE A 17 -19.33 -14.61 -8.54
CA ILE A 17 -19.81 -13.41 -7.85
C ILE A 17 -18.62 -12.46 -7.68
N LEU A 18 -18.81 -11.21 -8.07
CA LEU A 18 -17.86 -10.13 -7.85
C LEU A 18 -18.38 -9.25 -6.71
N THR A 19 -17.61 -9.15 -5.63
CA THR A 19 -17.93 -8.30 -4.48
C THR A 19 -16.90 -7.20 -4.37
N PHE A 20 -17.36 -5.98 -4.14
CA PHE A 20 -16.50 -4.83 -3.86
C PHE A 20 -16.58 -4.47 -2.38
N TYR A 21 -15.42 -4.24 -1.79
CA TYR A 21 -15.26 -3.75 -0.42
C TYR A 21 -14.58 -2.39 -0.46
N GLN A 22 -15.06 -1.46 0.34
CA GLN A 22 -14.50 -0.12 0.42
C GLN A 22 -13.05 -0.15 0.89
N ASN A 23 -12.74 -0.98 1.89
CA ASN A 23 -11.41 -1.14 2.43
C ASN A 23 -11.14 -2.57 2.93
N ASN A 24 -9.87 -2.87 3.13
CA ASN A 24 -9.40 -4.06 3.84
C ASN A 24 -8.27 -3.64 4.77
N LEU A 25 -8.60 -3.39 6.03
CA LEU A 25 -7.65 -2.90 7.01
C LEU A 25 -6.75 -4.04 7.51
N PRO A 26 -5.44 -3.82 7.67
CA PRO A 26 -4.58 -4.80 8.31
C PRO A 26 -5.02 -4.99 9.77
N PRO A 27 -5.02 -6.24 10.30
CA PRO A 27 -5.40 -6.50 11.69
C PRO A 27 -4.43 -5.86 12.70
N LEU A 28 -3.21 -5.58 12.27
CA LEU A 28 -2.17 -4.91 13.04
C LEU A 28 -1.44 -3.93 12.14
N GLY A 29 -1.37 -2.66 12.54
CA GLY A 29 -0.71 -1.61 11.77
C GLY A 29 0.81 -1.75 11.77
N SER A 30 1.47 -1.00 10.89
CA SER A 30 2.94 -0.90 10.87
C SER A 30 3.43 -0.20 12.13
N GLY A 31 4.46 -0.74 12.79
CA GLY A 31 4.97 -0.17 14.03
C GLY A 31 5.77 -1.14 14.90
N LYS A 32 6.28 -0.62 16.02
CA LYS A 32 7.00 -1.41 17.04
C LYS A 32 6.02 -1.84 18.12
N TYR A 33 5.99 -3.13 18.42
CA TYR A 33 5.11 -3.75 19.40
C TYR A 33 5.89 -4.47 20.48
N THR A 34 5.29 -4.54 21.67
CA THR A 34 5.80 -5.36 22.79
C THR A 34 4.72 -6.34 23.23
N LEU A 35 4.99 -7.63 23.06
CA LEU A 35 4.19 -8.71 23.60
C LEU A 35 4.61 -8.94 25.05
N SER A 36 3.68 -8.79 25.99
CA SER A 36 3.90 -9.10 27.40
C SER A 36 3.17 -10.39 27.78
N VAL A 37 3.92 -11.37 28.30
CA VAL A 37 3.38 -12.64 28.78
C VAL A 37 3.57 -12.70 30.29
N GLY A 38 2.47 -12.64 31.02
CA GLY A 38 2.44 -12.82 32.47
C GLY A 38 1.91 -14.21 32.84
N GLN A 39 2.65 -14.96 33.65
CA GLN A 39 2.19 -16.23 34.22
C GLN A 39 2.14 -16.12 35.75
N LYS A 40 0.99 -16.47 36.33
CA LYS A 40 0.84 -16.59 37.79
C LYS A 40 0.71 -18.06 38.16
N VAL A 41 1.62 -18.57 38.99
CA VAL A 41 1.59 -19.93 39.51
C VAL A 41 1.23 -19.89 40.99
N SER A 42 0.22 -20.67 41.39
CA SER A 42 -0.24 -20.80 42.78
C SER A 42 -0.65 -22.23 43.10
N SER A 43 -0.51 -22.65 44.36
CA SER A 43 -0.97 -23.96 44.85
C SER A 43 -2.16 -23.80 45.78
N THR A 44 -3.16 -24.69 45.65
CA THR A 44 -4.35 -24.75 46.52
C THR A 44 -4.05 -25.23 47.94
N SER A 45 -2.85 -25.77 48.18
CA SER A 45 -2.43 -26.26 49.50
C SER A 45 -1.55 -25.27 50.28
N ASP A 46 -1.36 -24.04 49.78
CA ASP A 46 -0.44 -23.02 50.29
C ASP A 46 1.04 -23.44 50.43
N LYS A 47 1.38 -24.65 49.98
CA LYS A 47 2.76 -25.19 50.00
C LYS A 47 3.69 -24.56 48.95
N ILE A 48 3.13 -23.89 47.94
CA ILE A 48 3.88 -23.16 46.92
C ILE A 48 3.46 -21.71 47.00
N LYS A 49 4.42 -20.82 47.27
CA LYS A 49 4.17 -19.37 47.26
C LYS A 49 3.74 -18.94 45.86
N VAL A 50 2.73 -18.06 45.81
CA VAL A 50 2.28 -17.45 44.58
C VAL A 50 3.48 -16.78 43.89
N THR A 51 3.81 -17.24 42.70
CA THR A 51 4.93 -16.73 41.90
C THR A 51 4.40 -16.13 40.61
N LYS A 52 4.90 -14.95 40.25
CA LYS A 52 4.59 -14.30 38.98
C LYS A 52 5.83 -14.31 38.10
N TYR A 53 5.66 -14.69 36.85
CA TYR A 53 6.66 -14.59 35.80
C TYR A 53 6.18 -13.59 34.75
N GLU A 54 7.07 -12.75 34.26
CA GLU A 54 6.79 -11.82 33.17
C GLU A 54 7.88 -11.96 32.11
N ASN A 55 7.46 -12.03 30.86
CA ASN A 55 8.37 -12.03 29.72
C ASN A 55 7.90 -10.98 28.70
N LEU A 56 8.85 -10.21 28.17
CA LEU A 56 8.60 -9.23 27.13
C LEU A 56 9.29 -9.67 25.85
N ASN A 57 8.54 -9.74 24.76
CA ASN A 57 9.07 -9.94 23.42
C ASN A 57 8.76 -8.72 22.55
N ARG A 58 9.77 -8.18 21.86
CA ARG A 58 9.63 -6.99 21.01
C ARG A 58 9.69 -7.41 19.56
N PHE A 59 8.75 -6.94 18.76
CA PHE A 59 8.74 -7.18 17.32
C PHE A 59 8.27 -5.92 16.58
N ALA A 60 8.53 -5.86 15.28
CA ALA A 60 8.05 -4.78 14.43
C ALA A 60 7.20 -5.36 13.30
N VAL A 61 6.09 -4.68 13.00
CA VAL A 61 5.32 -4.89 11.78
C VAL A 61 5.82 -3.88 10.76
N LEU A 62 6.32 -4.36 9.64
CA LEU A 62 6.83 -3.53 8.55
C LEU A 62 5.67 -3.14 7.63
N GLY A 63 5.70 -1.91 7.13
CA GLY A 63 4.86 -1.46 6.03
C GLY A 63 5.70 -0.69 5.02
N PRO A 64 5.47 -0.81 3.71
CA PRO A 64 6.17 -0.01 2.72
C PRO A 64 5.86 1.48 2.91
N ARG A 65 6.85 2.35 2.66
CA ARG A 65 6.67 3.82 2.58
C ARG A 65 7.65 4.55 1.67
N PHE A 66 8.78 3.93 1.30
CA PHE A 66 9.80 4.53 0.40
C PHE A 66 10.11 3.69 -0.85
N SER A 67 9.64 2.45 -0.86
CA SER A 67 9.73 1.52 -1.99
C SER A 67 8.50 0.62 -1.96
N LEU A 68 8.06 0.23 -3.14
CA LEU A 68 7.00 -0.76 -3.33
C LEU A 68 7.62 -1.97 -4.03
N ASP A 69 7.38 -3.16 -3.49
CA ASP A 69 7.88 -4.39 -4.08
C ASP A 69 7.11 -4.67 -5.39
N PRO A 70 7.78 -4.84 -6.55
CA PRO A 70 7.12 -5.21 -7.79
C PRO A 70 6.26 -6.48 -7.67
N VAL A 71 6.58 -7.40 -6.76
CA VAL A 71 5.78 -8.61 -6.47
C VAL A 71 4.38 -8.28 -5.94
N ASP A 72 4.19 -7.13 -5.30
CA ASP A 72 2.86 -6.70 -4.86
C ASP A 72 1.96 -6.28 -6.04
N VAL A 73 2.51 -5.98 -7.21
CA VAL A 73 1.76 -5.55 -8.40
C VAL A 73 1.25 -6.76 -9.16
N LEU A 74 -0.06 -6.98 -9.12
CA LEU A 74 -0.70 -8.07 -9.87
C LEU A 74 -0.90 -7.70 -11.35
N SER A 75 -1.34 -6.48 -11.65
CA SER A 75 -1.53 -6.03 -13.03
C SER A 75 -1.57 -4.51 -13.11
N ILE A 76 -1.13 -3.98 -14.25
CA ILE A 76 -1.20 -2.56 -14.61
C ILE A 76 -2.06 -2.45 -15.88
N TYR A 77 -2.94 -1.46 -15.92
CA TYR A 77 -3.74 -1.16 -17.11
C TYR A 77 -3.82 0.35 -17.33
N PRO A 78 -3.53 0.86 -18.54
CA PRO A 78 -3.07 0.13 -19.73
C PRO A 78 -1.72 -0.60 -19.55
N PRO A 79 -1.47 -1.72 -20.26
CA PRO A 79 -0.18 -2.38 -20.18
C PRO A 79 0.93 -1.51 -20.80
N ALA A 80 2.14 -1.62 -20.27
CA ALA A 80 3.31 -0.95 -20.83
C ALA A 80 3.52 -1.35 -22.29
N ASP A 81 3.94 -0.39 -23.12
CA ASP A 81 4.23 -0.55 -24.55
C ASP A 81 3.08 -1.11 -25.41
N ALA A 82 1.85 -1.12 -24.88
CA ALA A 82 0.70 -1.62 -25.61
C ALA A 82 0.12 -0.53 -26.53
N ASN A 83 -0.12 -0.90 -27.80
CA ASN A 83 -0.83 -0.05 -28.75
C ASN A 83 -2.33 -0.33 -28.69
N GLY A 84 -3.14 0.69 -28.38
CA GLY A 84 -4.59 0.55 -28.30
C GLY A 84 -5.28 1.88 -28.01
N THR A 85 -6.61 1.89 -28.16
CA THR A 85 -7.43 3.05 -27.85
C THR A 85 -7.79 3.03 -26.37
N TYR A 86 -7.01 3.75 -25.55
CA TYR A 86 -7.21 3.86 -24.10
C TYR A 86 -7.92 5.15 -23.67
N GLU A 87 -8.48 5.91 -24.63
CA GLU A 87 -9.15 7.20 -24.39
C GLU A 87 -10.30 7.12 -23.39
N ASN A 88 -10.98 5.97 -23.30
CA ASN A 88 -12.11 5.73 -22.39
C ASN A 88 -11.74 4.84 -21.20
N VAL A 89 -10.45 4.76 -20.87
CA VAL A 89 -9.94 3.93 -19.77
C VAL A 89 -9.37 4.83 -18.69
N ILE A 90 -9.79 4.58 -17.45
CA ILE A 90 -9.12 5.14 -16.28
C ILE A 90 -7.91 4.25 -15.97
N PRO A 91 -6.68 4.80 -16.00
CA PRO A 91 -5.49 4.05 -15.60
C PRO A 91 -5.64 3.49 -14.19
N HIS A 92 -5.26 2.24 -13.98
CA HIS A 92 -5.35 1.59 -12.68
C HIS A 92 -4.31 0.50 -12.49
N ILE A 93 -3.99 0.25 -11.22
CA ILE A 93 -3.08 -0.81 -10.79
C ILE A 93 -3.86 -1.74 -9.86
N CYS A 94 -3.72 -3.04 -10.07
CA CYS A 94 -4.23 -4.06 -9.15
C CYS A 94 -3.07 -4.61 -8.33
N PHE A 95 -3.21 -4.61 -7.01
CA PHE A 95 -2.26 -5.22 -6.10
C PHE A 95 -2.69 -6.63 -5.68
N GLY A 96 -1.73 -7.52 -5.46
CA GLY A 96 -1.97 -8.86 -4.91
C GLY A 96 -2.29 -8.83 -3.42
N ARG A 97 -1.75 -7.83 -2.71
CA ARG A 97 -1.94 -7.62 -1.27
C ARG A 97 -3.08 -6.64 -1.02
N GLY A 98 -4.24 -7.17 -0.62
CA GLY A 98 -5.46 -6.37 -0.44
C GLY A 98 -5.40 -5.36 0.71
N THR A 99 -4.48 -5.49 1.67
CA THR A 99 -4.32 -4.53 2.78
C THR A 99 -3.42 -3.35 2.44
N LEU A 100 -2.58 -3.49 1.40
CA LEU A 100 -1.50 -2.55 1.08
C LEU A 100 -1.95 -1.08 1.03
N PRO A 101 -3.08 -0.72 0.37
CA PRO A 101 -3.54 0.66 0.34
C PRO A 101 -3.89 1.25 1.72
N TRP A 102 -4.09 0.43 2.76
CA TRP A 102 -4.49 0.84 4.12
C TRP A 102 -3.46 0.51 5.20
N GLU A 103 -2.23 0.14 4.83
CA GLU A 103 -1.14 -0.12 5.79
C GLU A 103 -0.50 1.15 6.37
N ARG A 104 -0.80 2.31 5.76
CA ARG A 104 -0.38 3.65 6.18
C ARG A 104 -1.57 4.61 6.14
N SER A 105 -1.36 5.81 6.66
CA SER A 105 -2.34 6.91 6.64
C SER A 105 -1.97 7.97 5.61
N ALA A 106 -2.96 8.51 4.90
CA ALA A 106 -2.82 9.65 3.98
C ALA A 106 -2.87 11.03 4.66
N GLY A 107 -2.61 11.13 5.97
CA GLY A 107 -2.58 12.39 6.72
C GLY A 107 -2.92 12.24 8.21
N SER A 108 -3.48 13.29 8.82
CA SER A 108 -3.95 13.27 10.22
C SER A 108 -5.16 12.34 10.44
N LEU A 109 -5.76 11.84 9.37
CA LEU A 109 -6.70 10.71 9.41
C LEU A 109 -5.88 9.43 9.62
N SER A 110 -5.23 9.31 10.79
CA SER A 110 -4.77 8.00 11.26
C SER A 110 -5.88 6.99 10.96
N ALA A 111 -5.54 5.81 10.46
CA ALA A 111 -6.47 4.70 10.29
C ALA A 111 -7.07 4.32 11.65
N GLN A 112 -7.94 5.18 12.17
CA GLN A 112 -8.81 4.93 13.29
C GLN A 112 -9.74 3.88 12.74
N GLN A 113 -9.59 2.66 13.26
CA GLN A 113 -10.33 1.45 12.91
C GLN A 113 -11.87 1.60 13.04
N THR A 114 -12.35 2.80 13.38
CA THR A 114 -13.73 3.17 13.63
C THR A 114 -14.38 3.99 12.52
N MET A 115 -13.63 4.49 11.53
CA MET A 115 -14.21 5.25 10.41
C MET A 115 -14.54 4.28 9.24
N PRO A 116 -15.80 4.25 8.76
CA PRO A 116 -16.18 3.38 7.65
C PRO A 116 -15.38 3.68 6.37
N ASP A 117 -14.93 4.92 6.20
CA ASP A 117 -14.23 5.41 5.01
C ASP A 117 -12.75 5.71 5.32
N THR A 118 -12.00 4.69 5.75
CA THR A 118 -10.55 4.84 5.95
C THR A 118 -9.86 5.07 4.60
N ALA A 119 -9.22 6.23 4.47
CA ALA A 119 -8.56 6.65 3.24
C ALA A 119 -7.29 5.82 2.94
N PRO A 120 -7.08 5.38 1.69
CA PRO A 120 -5.82 4.76 1.29
C PRO A 120 -4.68 5.76 1.25
N TRP A 121 -3.45 5.31 1.46
CA TRP A 121 -2.25 6.16 1.41
C TRP A 121 -1.59 6.26 0.03
N LEU A 122 -2.08 5.49 -0.94
CA LEU A 122 -1.55 5.43 -2.30
C LEU A 122 -2.47 6.18 -3.27
N ALA A 123 -1.86 6.86 -4.21
CA ALA A 123 -2.52 7.49 -5.35
C ALA A 123 -1.80 7.10 -6.64
N LEU A 124 -2.54 7.07 -7.75
CA LEU A 124 -1.99 6.92 -9.09
C LEU A 124 -2.10 8.26 -9.80
N LEU A 125 -0.96 8.83 -10.18
CA LEU A 125 -0.91 10.04 -10.99
C LEU A 125 -0.83 9.64 -12.47
N SER A 126 -1.74 10.16 -13.28
CA SER A 126 -1.69 10.02 -14.74
C SER A 126 -0.99 11.23 -15.31
N ILE A 127 0.06 10.99 -16.10
CA ILE A 127 0.91 12.01 -16.70
C ILE A 127 0.81 11.83 -18.22
N ALA A 128 0.44 12.90 -18.92
CA ALA A 128 0.46 12.94 -20.38
C ALA A 128 1.87 13.20 -20.92
N GLU A 129 2.14 12.78 -22.16
CA GLU A 129 3.44 13.01 -22.81
C GLU A 129 3.82 14.49 -22.86
N SER A 130 2.85 15.39 -23.08
CA SER A 130 3.05 16.84 -23.06
C SER A 130 3.50 17.40 -21.71
N GLU A 131 3.27 16.66 -20.62
CA GLU A 131 3.60 17.06 -19.25
C GLU A 131 4.98 16.56 -18.82
N GLN A 132 5.61 15.68 -19.60
CA GLN A 132 6.89 15.05 -19.25
C GLN A 132 8.04 16.06 -19.10
N ALA A 133 7.98 17.21 -19.77
CA ALA A 133 8.96 18.28 -19.61
C ALA A 133 8.90 19.00 -18.24
N HIS A 134 7.85 18.76 -17.46
CA HIS A 134 7.62 19.38 -16.15
C HIS A 134 7.88 18.45 -14.97
N LEU A 135 8.50 17.30 -15.23
CA LEU A 135 8.85 16.32 -14.20
C LEU A 135 10.18 15.64 -14.48
N GLU A 136 10.76 15.08 -13.43
CA GLU A 136 11.98 14.29 -13.49
C GLU A 136 11.90 13.16 -12.44
N ILE A 137 12.18 11.93 -12.87
CA ILE A 137 12.29 10.79 -11.95
C ILE A 137 13.73 10.72 -11.46
N LYS A 138 13.93 10.77 -10.14
CA LYS A 138 15.25 10.74 -9.50
C LYS A 138 15.33 9.62 -8.48
N GLN A 139 16.48 8.98 -8.38
CA GLN A 139 16.81 8.14 -7.24
C GLN A 139 17.66 8.96 -6.27
N VAL A 140 17.16 9.13 -5.05
CA VAL A 140 17.81 9.88 -3.97
C VAL A 140 17.97 9.00 -2.74
N LYS A 141 18.66 9.48 -1.71
CA LYS A 141 18.68 8.84 -0.39
C LYS A 141 17.63 9.46 0.52
N LEU A 142 17.21 8.75 1.56
CA LEU A 142 16.25 9.31 2.53
C LEU A 142 16.76 10.57 3.24
N ILE A 143 18.07 10.72 3.42
CA ILE A 143 18.65 11.97 3.97
C ILE A 143 18.39 13.20 3.07
N ASP A 144 18.26 13.00 1.76
CA ASP A 144 18.01 14.08 0.80
C ASP A 144 16.56 14.58 0.87
N LEU A 145 15.67 13.82 1.50
CA LEU A 145 14.27 14.21 1.75
C LEU A 145 14.10 14.97 3.07
N LEU A 146 15.13 14.94 3.94
CA LEU A 146 15.10 15.61 5.24
C LEU A 146 15.32 17.11 5.05
N ALA A 147 14.39 17.94 5.53
CA ALA A 147 14.53 19.39 5.38
C ALA A 147 15.75 19.94 6.13
N SER A 148 16.37 20.98 5.55
CA SER A 148 17.69 21.49 5.96
C SER A 148 17.70 22.06 7.40
N GLU A 149 16.53 22.44 7.93
CA GLU A 149 16.33 22.86 9.31
C GLU A 149 16.34 21.72 10.34
N TYR A 150 16.20 20.47 9.91
CA TYR A 150 16.18 19.30 10.78
C TYR A 150 17.50 18.54 10.79
N LYS A 151 17.64 17.65 11.78
CA LYS A 151 18.79 16.77 11.96
C LYS A 151 18.37 15.34 12.24
N THR A 152 19.19 14.38 11.82
CA THR A 152 19.08 12.97 12.23
C THR A 152 19.37 12.81 13.73
N PRO A 153 19.06 11.66 14.35
CA PRO A 153 19.46 11.37 15.73
C PRO A 153 20.96 11.50 15.99
N GLU A 154 21.79 11.29 14.96
CA GLU A 154 23.25 11.43 14.98
C GLU A 154 23.73 12.87 14.78
N GLY A 155 22.81 13.82 14.59
CA GLY A 155 23.10 15.25 14.45
C GLY A 155 23.45 15.71 13.04
N VAL A 156 23.31 14.85 12.03
CA VAL A 156 23.54 15.19 10.61
C VAL A 156 22.38 16.04 10.11
N LYS A 157 22.66 17.17 9.46
CA LYS A 157 21.62 18.05 8.88
C LYS A 157 20.97 17.40 7.65
N GLY A 158 19.68 17.70 7.44
CA GLY A 158 18.99 17.33 6.21
C GLY A 158 19.57 17.99 4.96
N ALA A 159 19.35 17.35 3.81
CA ALA A 159 19.91 17.75 2.51
C ALA A 159 18.86 18.20 1.48
N LEU A 160 17.58 18.34 1.88
CA LEU A 160 16.52 18.80 0.98
C LEU A 160 16.82 20.24 0.50
N PRO A 161 16.80 20.52 -0.81
CA PRO A 161 16.98 21.86 -1.33
C PRO A 161 15.84 22.81 -0.93
N ASP A 162 16.16 24.07 -0.59
CA ASP A 162 15.20 25.06 -0.09
C ASP A 162 14.06 25.44 -1.07
N HIS A 163 14.21 25.11 -2.36
CA HIS A 163 13.20 25.36 -3.40
C HIS A 163 12.27 24.17 -3.65
N VAL A 164 12.48 23.05 -2.97
CA VAL A 164 11.67 21.83 -3.11
C VAL A 164 10.62 21.81 -2.00
N LEU A 165 9.35 21.74 -2.41
CA LEU A 165 8.26 21.49 -1.47
C LEU A 165 8.16 19.98 -1.23
N PHE A 166 8.59 19.53 -0.07
CA PHE A 166 8.32 18.17 0.40
C PHE A 166 7.40 18.23 1.62
N PRO A 167 6.33 17.40 1.71
CA PRO A 167 5.51 17.33 2.92
C PRO A 167 6.42 17.09 4.11
N LYS A 168 6.20 17.81 5.23
CA LYS A 168 7.11 17.84 6.39
C LYS A 168 7.61 16.46 6.77
N PHE A 169 8.79 16.17 6.26
CA PHE A 169 9.65 15.07 6.61
C PHE A 169 10.85 15.76 7.29
N PRO A 170 10.74 16.10 8.59
CA PRO A 170 9.82 15.53 9.59
C PRO A 170 9.18 16.53 10.61
N GLY A 171 8.02 16.16 11.18
CA GLY A 171 7.35 16.89 12.29
C GLY A 171 7.64 16.29 13.67
N PRO A 172 7.36 16.99 14.79
CA PRO A 172 7.59 16.44 16.14
C PRO A 172 6.86 15.09 16.26
N GLU A 173 7.61 14.01 16.50
CA GLU A 173 7.22 12.55 16.44
C GLU A 173 7.47 11.80 15.12
N HIS A 174 7.66 12.47 13.98
CA HIS A 174 7.82 11.88 12.64
C HIS A 174 9.27 11.76 12.15
N ASN A 175 10.26 12.11 12.97
CA ASN A 175 11.70 12.12 12.62
C ASN A 175 12.39 10.75 12.72
N THR A 176 11.63 9.67 12.93
CA THR A 176 12.23 8.36 13.20
C THR A 176 12.08 7.43 12.01
N LEU A 177 13.23 6.94 11.55
CA LEU A 177 13.27 5.75 10.73
C LEU A 177 12.66 4.60 11.55
N GLU A 178 11.69 3.92 10.94
CA GLU A 178 11.17 2.67 11.47
C GLU A 178 12.23 1.58 11.48
N TYR A 179 11.92 0.50 12.20
CA TYR A 179 12.82 -0.64 12.31
C TYR A 179 13.23 -1.15 10.93
N GLY A 180 14.55 -1.27 10.71
CA GLY A 180 15.12 -1.77 9.46
C GLY A 180 15.36 -0.72 8.37
N GLN A 181 15.04 0.56 8.60
CA GLN A 181 15.36 1.63 7.65
C GLN A 181 16.64 2.39 8.04
N SER A 182 17.33 2.91 7.03
CA SER A 182 18.54 3.72 7.14
C SER A 182 18.40 5.02 6.35
N TRP A 183 19.09 6.08 6.79
CA TRP A 183 19.12 7.36 6.06
C TRP A 183 19.81 7.24 4.69
N GLU A 184 20.57 6.16 4.49
CA GLU A 184 21.23 5.81 3.24
C GLU A 184 20.35 4.99 2.28
N ASP A 185 19.14 4.60 2.70
CA ASP A 185 18.25 3.80 1.86
C ASP A 185 17.87 4.59 0.59
N PRO A 186 17.88 3.95 -0.58
CA PRO A 186 17.45 4.58 -1.82
C PRO A 186 15.94 4.78 -1.83
N CYS A 187 15.50 5.91 -2.38
CA CYS A 187 14.11 6.23 -2.62
C CYS A 187 13.95 6.80 -4.02
N LEU A 188 12.97 6.29 -4.76
CA LEU A 188 12.58 6.84 -6.05
C LEU A 188 11.61 7.98 -5.81
N ILE A 189 11.92 9.16 -6.35
CA ILE A 189 11.04 10.33 -6.28
C ILE A 189 10.66 10.78 -7.69
N LEU A 190 9.50 11.42 -7.75
CA LEU A 190 9.05 12.21 -8.88
C LEU A 190 9.16 13.68 -8.49
N ASP A 191 10.16 14.36 -9.02
CA ASP A 191 10.28 15.82 -8.95
C ASP A 191 9.33 16.41 -10.00
N ILE A 192 8.38 17.22 -9.58
CA ILE A 192 7.29 17.71 -10.44
C ILE A 192 7.05 19.19 -10.14
N SER A 193 6.77 19.97 -11.19
CA SER A 193 6.42 21.38 -10.99
C SER A 193 5.19 21.52 -10.10
N LEU A 194 5.17 22.55 -9.26
CA LEU A 194 4.04 22.79 -8.35
C LEU A 194 2.72 22.98 -9.11
N ASP A 195 2.77 23.64 -10.25
CA ASP A 195 1.60 23.88 -11.09
C ASP A 195 1.02 22.57 -11.64
N LEU A 196 1.89 21.66 -12.14
CA LEU A 196 1.45 20.37 -12.63
C LEU A 196 0.93 19.48 -11.49
N PHE A 197 1.62 19.45 -10.35
CA PHE A 197 1.16 18.71 -9.17
C PHE A 197 -0.23 19.16 -8.74
N ASN A 198 -0.48 20.46 -8.65
CA ASN A 198 -1.80 20.99 -8.29
C ASN A 198 -2.88 20.67 -9.34
N ALA A 199 -2.51 20.48 -10.60
CA ALA A 199 -3.44 20.12 -11.67
C ALA A 199 -3.83 18.64 -11.66
N ILE A 200 -2.90 17.74 -11.30
CA ILE A 200 -3.11 16.28 -11.43
C ILE A 200 -3.25 15.53 -10.11
N ALA A 201 -2.82 16.10 -8.99
CA ALA A 201 -2.90 15.44 -7.69
C ALA A 201 -4.36 15.33 -7.23
N PRO A 202 -4.77 14.18 -6.66
CA PRO A 202 -6.11 14.05 -6.08
C PRO A 202 -6.34 15.08 -4.98
N ALA A 203 -7.55 15.63 -4.89
CA ALA A 203 -7.91 16.47 -3.76
C ALA A 203 -8.02 15.63 -2.49
N TYR A 204 -7.89 16.27 -1.33
CA TYR A 204 -7.99 15.59 -0.04
C TYR A 204 -9.32 14.83 0.14
N ALA A 205 -10.41 15.38 -0.37
CA ALA A 205 -11.74 14.77 -0.33
C ALA A 205 -11.86 13.53 -1.25
N ASP A 206 -10.97 13.38 -2.23
CA ASP A 206 -10.99 12.29 -3.20
C ASP A 206 -10.24 11.05 -2.71
N ILE A 207 -9.32 11.23 -1.75
CA ILE A 207 -8.44 10.16 -1.26
C ILE A 207 -9.23 8.89 -0.88
N PRO A 208 -10.36 8.93 -0.14
CA PRO A 208 -11.13 7.74 0.21
C PRO A 208 -11.61 6.89 -0.97
N TRP A 209 -11.64 7.45 -2.18
CA TRP A 209 -12.15 6.80 -3.40
C TRP A 209 -11.05 6.25 -4.31
N LEU A 210 -9.76 6.42 -3.95
CA LEU A 210 -8.64 6.03 -4.80
C LEU A 210 -8.34 4.53 -4.82
N ALA A 211 -8.90 3.77 -3.87
CA ALA A 211 -8.70 2.32 -3.79
C ALA A 211 -9.96 1.60 -3.32
N HIS A 212 -10.10 0.35 -3.75
CA HIS A 212 -11.11 -0.59 -3.28
C HIS A 212 -10.55 -2.00 -3.33
N VAL A 213 -11.20 -2.95 -2.64
CA VAL A 213 -10.90 -4.37 -2.79
C VAL A 213 -11.98 -5.03 -3.62
N ARG A 214 -11.56 -5.87 -4.57
CA ARG A 214 -12.45 -6.76 -5.31
C ARG A 214 -12.21 -8.21 -4.90
N GLU A 215 -13.28 -8.92 -4.59
CA GLU A 215 -13.26 -10.37 -4.35
C GLU A 215 -14.02 -11.07 -5.47
N ILE A 216 -13.37 -12.06 -6.09
CA ILE A 216 -13.98 -12.88 -7.13
C ILE A 216 -14.20 -14.28 -6.57
N LYS A 217 -15.48 -14.64 -6.38
CA LYS A 217 -15.90 -15.98 -5.96
C LYS A 217 -16.37 -16.79 -7.17
N PRO A 218 -15.55 -17.72 -7.70
CA PRO A 218 -15.94 -18.54 -8.84
C PRO A 218 -17.08 -19.49 -8.44
N THR A 219 -18.07 -19.66 -9.31
CA THR A 219 -19.17 -20.61 -9.08
C THR A 219 -18.97 -21.95 -9.77
N ASN A 220 -17.92 -22.08 -10.59
CA ASN A 220 -17.57 -23.33 -11.27
C ASN A 220 -16.04 -23.62 -11.21
N LYS A 221 -15.68 -24.89 -11.42
CA LYS A 221 -14.29 -25.37 -11.34
C LYS A 221 -13.37 -24.73 -12.38
N GLN A 222 -13.87 -24.49 -13.60
CA GLN A 222 -13.10 -23.87 -14.67
C GLN A 222 -12.70 -22.43 -14.33
N SER A 223 -13.61 -21.67 -13.73
CA SER A 223 -13.40 -20.30 -13.25
C SER A 223 -12.41 -20.26 -12.09
N ALA A 224 -12.49 -21.23 -11.17
CA ALA A 224 -11.53 -21.36 -10.09
C ALA A 224 -10.10 -21.64 -10.60
N LEU A 225 -9.96 -22.54 -11.59
CA LEU A 225 -8.68 -22.83 -12.22
C LEU A 225 -8.11 -21.61 -12.98
N TYR A 226 -8.98 -20.85 -13.65
CA TYR A 226 -8.58 -19.62 -14.34
C TYR A 226 -8.07 -18.55 -13.36
N LEU A 227 -8.78 -18.30 -12.25
CA LEU A 227 -8.34 -17.37 -11.21
C LEU A 227 -7.01 -17.80 -10.58
N GLN A 228 -6.80 -19.10 -10.38
CA GLN A 228 -5.51 -19.61 -9.89
C GLN A 228 -4.37 -19.39 -10.89
N LYS A 229 -4.63 -19.46 -12.20
CA LYS A 229 -3.63 -19.11 -13.22
C LYS A 229 -3.29 -17.63 -13.18
N LEU A 230 -4.28 -16.74 -13.09
CA LEU A 230 -4.02 -15.30 -13.00
C LEU A 230 -3.14 -14.94 -11.80
N LYS A 231 -3.38 -15.56 -10.63
CA LYS A 231 -2.53 -15.38 -9.44
C LYS A 231 -1.09 -15.89 -9.61
N LYS A 232 -0.83 -16.74 -10.60
CA LYS A 232 0.49 -17.35 -10.86
C LYS A 232 1.24 -16.73 -12.06
N VAL A 233 0.57 -15.92 -12.88
CA VAL A 233 1.16 -15.31 -14.08
C VAL A 233 1.82 -13.95 -13.76
N SER A 234 1.51 -13.35 -12.62
CA SER A 234 2.14 -12.10 -12.14
C SER A 234 3.43 -12.31 -11.35
N THR A 235 4.20 -13.35 -11.66
CA THR A 235 5.56 -13.61 -11.10
C THR A 235 6.59 -13.59 -12.19
#